data_AF-A0A7X7JX59-F1
#
_entry.id   AF-A0A7X7JX59-F1
#
_cell.length_a   1.000
_cell.length_b   1.000
_cell.length_c   1.000
_cell.angle_alpha   90.00
_cell.angle_beta   90.00
_cell.angle_gamma   90.00
#
_symmetry.space_group_name_H-M   'P 1'
#
loop_
_entity.id
_entity.type
_entity.pdbx_description
1 polymer ?
#
loop_
_entity_poly.entity_id
_entity_poly.type
_entity_poly.pdbx_seq_one_letter_code
_entity_poly.pdbx_strand_id
1 'polypeptide(L)'
;MRRLVVLGLVALLTLTACGERTASETVDEFVTAFNDGSLADHEDLFTSDVPQEQLVAMTTLHETCTIDPDSVVLAEGAVTPFNQTFGAVVDCDGGTYSVIAGVSKDCGADVEDCAVDSRIAPEGLPGGASVGKLSGEGLPSDITDLEPLDATPPR
;
A
#
# COMPACT_ATOMS: atom_id res chain seq x y z
N MET A 1 46.46 -29.20 37.15
CA MET A 1 46.05 -29.40 35.74
C MET A 1 44.58 -29.78 35.69
N ARG A 2 43.71 -28.90 35.18
CA ARG A 2 42.68 -29.17 34.16
C ARG A 2 41.75 -27.95 34.08
N ARG A 3 41.62 -27.46 32.85
CA ARG A 3 40.83 -26.31 32.43
C ARG A 3 39.34 -26.65 32.50
N LEU A 4 38.50 -25.66 32.78
CA LEU A 4 37.15 -25.57 32.23
C LEU A 4 36.82 -24.09 32.02
N VAL A 5 37.16 -23.62 30.82
CA VAL A 5 36.60 -22.40 30.25
C VAL A 5 35.21 -22.81 29.77
N VAL A 6 34.17 -22.40 30.49
CA VAL A 6 32.79 -22.49 29.99
C VAL A 6 32.60 -21.27 29.10
N LEU A 7 32.88 -21.44 27.81
CA LEU A 7 32.36 -20.54 26.78
C LEU A 7 30.83 -20.65 26.85
N GLY A 8 30.20 -19.64 27.42
CA GLY A 8 28.77 -19.41 27.29
C GLY A 8 28.46 -19.09 25.84
N LEU A 9 28.16 -20.13 25.06
CA LEU A 9 27.54 -19.99 23.75
C LEU A 9 26.12 -19.50 24.01
N VAL A 10 25.92 -18.17 24.03
CA VAL A 10 24.58 -17.60 23.87
C VAL A 10 24.22 -17.90 22.41
N ALA A 11 23.49 -18.99 22.22
CA ALA A 11 22.76 -19.24 20.98
C ALA A 11 21.74 -18.11 20.85
N LEU A 12 22.14 -17.04 20.16
CA LEU A 12 21.21 -16.11 19.52
C LEU A 12 20.42 -16.97 18.53
N LEU A 13 19.28 -17.46 18.99
CA LEU A 13 18.18 -17.89 18.13
C LEU A 13 17.75 -16.64 17.37
N THR A 14 18.43 -16.33 16.27
CA THR A 14 17.84 -15.53 15.20
C THR A 14 16.74 -16.42 14.64
N LEU A 15 15.55 -16.34 15.22
CA LEU A 15 14.35 -16.64 14.46
C LEU A 15 14.44 -15.71 13.26
N THR A 16 14.82 -16.26 12.11
CA THR A 16 14.53 -15.64 10.83
C THR A 16 13.01 -15.61 10.75
N ALA A 17 12.41 -14.54 11.27
CA ALA A 17 11.10 -14.15 10.79
C ALA A 17 11.30 -13.97 9.29
N CYS A 18 10.70 -14.84 8.48
CA CYS A 18 10.38 -14.51 7.11
C CYS A 18 9.49 -13.27 7.23
N GLY A 19 10.07 -12.08 7.06
CA GLY A 19 9.36 -10.83 7.38
C GLY A 19 8.27 -10.61 6.35
N GLU A 20 7.01 -10.80 6.76
CA GLU A 20 5.84 -10.43 5.97
C GLU A 20 5.76 -8.90 5.88
N ARG A 21 5.70 -8.36 4.66
CA ARG A 21 5.47 -6.93 4.42
C ARG A 21 4.12 -6.53 5.02
N THR A 22 4.14 -5.56 5.93
CA THR A 22 2.95 -5.01 6.57
C THR A 22 2.22 -4.04 5.64
N ALA A 23 0.94 -3.75 5.90
CA ALA A 23 0.18 -2.79 5.12
C ALA A 23 0.85 -1.39 5.10
N SER A 24 1.47 -0.97 6.21
CA SER A 24 2.22 0.28 6.26
C SER A 24 3.41 0.26 5.32
N GLU A 25 4.22 -0.80 5.35
CA GLU A 25 5.38 -0.93 4.47
C GLU A 25 4.96 -1.01 2.99
N THR A 26 3.86 -1.70 2.68
CA THR A 26 3.30 -1.74 1.31
C THR A 26 2.85 -0.37 0.84
N VAL A 27 2.16 0.40 1.66
CA VAL A 27 1.70 1.74 1.28
C VAL A 27 2.88 2.70 1.17
N ASP A 28 3.85 2.65 2.07
CA ASP A 28 5.07 3.47 1.98
C ASP A 28 5.87 3.18 0.69
N GLU A 29 6.00 1.90 0.34
CA GLU A 29 6.65 1.46 -0.90
C GLU A 29 5.85 1.93 -2.13
N PHE A 30 4.52 1.81 -2.11
CA PHE A 30 3.65 2.31 -3.16
C PHE A 30 3.73 3.83 -3.34
N VAL A 31 3.67 4.60 -2.25
CA VAL A 31 3.77 6.06 -2.28
C VAL A 31 5.11 6.49 -2.87
N THR A 32 6.19 5.81 -2.47
CA THR A 32 7.53 6.04 -3.03
C THR A 32 7.54 5.75 -4.53
N ALA A 33 7.07 4.57 -4.93
CA ALA A 33 7.06 4.13 -6.31
C ALA A 33 6.13 4.95 -7.22
N PHE A 34 5.02 5.46 -6.68
CA PHE A 34 4.17 6.42 -7.38
C PHE A 34 4.94 7.71 -7.60
N ASN A 35 5.46 8.32 -6.53
CA ASN A 35 6.07 9.65 -6.60
C ASN A 35 7.33 9.70 -7.47
N ASP A 36 8.11 8.62 -7.52
CA ASP A 36 9.31 8.56 -8.37
C ASP A 36 9.05 7.98 -9.77
N GLY A 37 7.81 7.57 -10.07
CA GLY A 37 7.39 7.05 -11.36
C GLY A 37 7.79 5.58 -11.62
N SER A 38 8.26 4.85 -10.61
CA SER A 38 8.73 3.47 -10.72
C SER A 38 7.66 2.39 -10.50
N LEU A 39 6.37 2.72 -10.34
CA LEU A 39 5.30 1.73 -10.10
C LEU A 39 5.30 0.50 -11.01
N ALA A 40 5.74 0.64 -12.26
CA ALA A 40 5.82 -0.47 -13.21
C ALA A 40 6.86 -1.54 -12.83
N ASP A 41 7.83 -1.20 -11.99
CA ASP A 41 8.85 -2.11 -11.47
C ASP A 41 8.39 -2.84 -10.19
N HIS A 42 7.22 -2.48 -9.65
CA HIS A 42 6.70 -2.95 -8.36
C HIS A 42 5.36 -3.71 -8.49
N GLU A 43 5.27 -4.65 -9.43
CA GLU A 43 4.07 -5.49 -9.63
C GLU A 43 3.70 -6.30 -8.37
N ASP A 44 4.66 -6.58 -7.49
CA ASP A 44 4.48 -7.33 -6.25
C ASP A 44 3.72 -6.55 -5.17
N LEU A 45 3.52 -5.25 -5.35
CA LEU A 45 2.71 -4.42 -4.46
C LEU A 45 1.21 -4.67 -4.62
N PHE A 46 0.76 -5.34 -5.68
CA PHE A 46 -0.66 -5.44 -6.02
C PHE A 46 -1.28 -6.82 -5.75
N THR A 47 -2.53 -6.85 -5.30
CA THR A 47 -3.27 -8.10 -5.03
C THR A 47 -3.58 -8.90 -6.30
N SER A 48 -3.56 -8.25 -7.46
CA SER A 48 -3.79 -8.83 -8.78
C SER A 48 -3.01 -8.08 -9.85
N ASP A 49 -2.94 -8.67 -11.05
CA ASP A 49 -2.39 -7.99 -12.23
C ASP A 49 -3.07 -6.63 -12.45
N VAL A 50 -2.27 -5.58 -12.63
CA VAL A 50 -2.74 -4.23 -12.96
C VAL A 50 -2.90 -4.12 -14.47
N PRO A 51 -4.08 -3.73 -15.00
CA PRO A 51 -4.25 -3.48 -16.43
C PRO A 51 -3.22 -2.48 -16.93
N GLN A 52 -2.62 -2.75 -18.11
CA GLN A 52 -1.56 -1.90 -18.65
C GLN A 52 -2.00 -0.43 -18.82
N GLU A 53 -3.25 -0.19 -19.21
CA GLU A 53 -3.84 1.15 -19.31
C GLU A 53 -3.88 1.88 -17.97
N GLN A 54 -4.16 1.16 -16.89
CA GLN A 54 -4.17 1.69 -15.53
C GLN A 54 -2.74 2.01 -15.05
N LEU A 55 -1.80 1.10 -15.29
CA LEU A 55 -0.40 1.30 -14.92
C LEU A 55 0.20 2.51 -15.65
N VAL A 56 -0.06 2.64 -16.96
CA VAL A 56 0.35 3.80 -17.75
C VAL A 56 -0.27 5.09 -17.22
N ALA A 57 -1.54 5.07 -16.82
CA ALA A 57 -2.18 6.25 -16.23
C ALA A 57 -1.50 6.67 -14.92
N MET A 58 -1.27 5.74 -13.98
CA MET A 58 -0.58 6.04 -12.73
C MET A 58 0.87 6.52 -12.94
N THR A 59 1.62 5.88 -13.83
CA THR A 59 2.97 6.33 -14.20
C THR A 59 2.94 7.72 -14.84
N THR A 60 1.93 8.05 -15.64
CA THR A 60 1.81 9.39 -16.24
C THR A 60 1.44 10.45 -15.20
N LEU A 61 0.56 10.11 -14.26
CA LEU A 61 0.10 11.03 -13.22
C LEU A 61 1.26 11.57 -12.38
N HIS A 62 2.29 10.75 -12.11
CA HIS A 62 3.47 11.16 -11.34
C HIS A 62 4.17 12.43 -11.87
N GLU A 63 4.09 12.68 -13.18
CA GLU A 63 4.72 13.86 -13.80
C GLU A 63 4.08 15.18 -13.34
N THR A 64 2.84 15.11 -12.86
CA THR A 64 2.01 16.27 -12.48
C THR A 64 1.37 16.15 -11.10
N CYS A 65 1.47 15.00 -10.46
CA CYS A 65 0.84 14.66 -9.18
C CYS A 65 1.85 14.03 -8.24
N THR A 66 1.77 14.36 -6.96
CA THR A 66 2.59 13.77 -5.90
C THR A 66 1.70 13.43 -4.71
N ILE A 67 1.78 12.19 -4.24
CA ILE A 67 1.14 11.77 -3.00
C ILE A 67 1.94 12.36 -1.83
N ASP A 68 1.28 13.05 -0.91
CA ASP A 68 1.90 13.56 0.31
C ASP A 68 2.13 12.38 1.29
N PRO A 69 3.38 11.97 1.55
CA PRO A 69 3.66 10.85 2.45
C PRO A 69 3.20 11.11 3.89
N ASP A 70 3.13 12.38 4.32
CA ASP A 70 2.68 12.73 5.67
C ASP A 70 1.15 12.67 5.82
N SER A 71 0.42 12.59 4.70
CA SER A 71 -1.04 12.48 4.66
C SER A 71 -1.57 11.05 4.68
N VAL A 72 -0.67 10.06 4.61
CA VAL A 72 -1.04 8.65 4.51
C VAL A 72 -1.73 8.17 5.80
N VAL A 73 -2.93 7.61 5.65
CA VAL A 73 -3.70 7.03 6.76
C VAL A 73 -4.15 5.62 6.40
N LEU A 74 -3.95 4.69 7.34
CA LEU A 74 -4.53 3.35 7.30
C LEU A 74 -5.69 3.26 8.29
N ALA A 75 -6.88 2.98 7.77
CA ALA A 75 -8.07 2.67 8.54
C ALA A 75 -8.34 1.15 8.53
N GLU A 76 -8.91 0.63 9.62
CA GLU A 76 -9.42 -0.74 9.64
C GLU A 76 -10.57 -0.88 8.64
N GLY A 77 -10.52 -1.89 7.76
CA GLY A 77 -11.57 -2.14 6.78
C GLY A 77 -12.80 -2.81 7.40
N ALA A 78 -13.96 -2.57 6.79
CA ALA A 78 -15.27 -2.91 7.34
C ALA A 78 -15.57 -4.42 7.53
N VAL A 79 -14.70 -5.34 7.08
CA VAL A 79 -15.04 -6.78 6.98
C VAL A 79 -14.09 -7.70 7.75
N THR A 80 -12.78 -7.43 7.77
CA THR A 80 -11.78 -8.24 8.48
C THR A 80 -10.57 -7.41 8.88
N PRO A 81 -9.83 -7.76 9.96
CA PRO A 81 -8.59 -7.06 10.35
C PRO A 81 -7.45 -7.19 9.32
N PHE A 82 -7.62 -8.07 8.33
CA PHE A 82 -6.69 -8.28 7.23
C PHE A 82 -6.97 -7.39 6.02
N ASN A 83 -8.09 -6.68 6.01
CA ASN A 83 -8.44 -5.69 5.00
C ASN A 83 -8.39 -4.32 5.69
N GLN A 84 -7.48 -3.48 5.22
CA GLN A 84 -7.39 -2.09 5.62
C GLN A 84 -7.78 -1.21 4.44
N THR A 85 -8.22 0.01 4.73
CA THR A 85 -8.38 1.04 3.71
C THR A 85 -7.24 2.02 3.89
N PHE A 86 -6.43 2.22 2.86
CA PHE A 86 -5.50 3.33 2.86
C PHE A 86 -6.13 4.54 2.18
N GLY A 87 -5.84 5.72 2.72
CA GLY A 87 -6.18 7.01 2.15
C GLY A 87 -4.96 7.90 2.14
N ALA A 88 -4.80 8.72 1.11
CA ALA A 88 -3.78 9.75 1.05
C ALA A 88 -4.26 10.96 0.25
N VAL A 89 -3.67 12.11 0.55
CA VAL A 89 -3.82 13.35 -0.22
C VAL A 89 -2.82 13.34 -1.37
N VAL A 90 -3.28 13.76 -2.54
CA VAL A 90 -2.46 13.89 -3.75
C VAL A 90 -2.52 15.32 -4.24
N ASP A 91 -1.36 15.97 -4.31
CA ASP A 91 -1.23 17.31 -4.86
C ASP A 91 -0.87 17.22 -6.33
N CYS A 92 -1.71 17.79 -7.18
CA CYS A 92 -1.50 17.85 -8.62
C CYS A 92 -1.44 19.28 -9.15
N ASP A 93 -0.86 19.46 -10.34
CA ASP A 93 -0.95 20.68 -11.15
C ASP A 93 -2.42 20.93 -11.58
N GLY A 94 -3.22 21.50 -10.68
CA GLY A 94 -4.64 21.78 -10.92
C GLY A 94 -5.55 21.62 -9.71
N GLY A 95 -5.06 20.97 -8.65
CA GLY A 95 -5.84 20.80 -7.43
C GLY A 95 -5.28 19.73 -6.50
N THR A 96 -5.99 19.54 -5.39
CA THR A 96 -5.70 18.52 -4.39
C THR A 96 -6.80 17.45 -4.45
N TYR A 97 -6.39 16.19 -4.49
CA TYR A 97 -7.23 15.02 -4.72
C TYR A 97 -7.00 13.97 -3.63
N SER A 98 -7.84 12.95 -3.58
CA SER A 98 -7.63 11.77 -2.73
C SER A 98 -7.30 10.52 -3.55
N VAL A 99 -6.47 9.65 -2.97
CA VAL A 99 -6.39 8.24 -3.36
C VAL A 99 -6.87 7.43 -2.18
N ILE A 100 -7.83 6.53 -2.44
CA ILE A 100 -8.36 5.60 -1.46
C ILE A 100 -8.37 4.21 -2.10
N ALA A 101 -7.68 3.25 -1.49
CA ALA A 101 -7.67 1.87 -1.96
C ALA A 101 -7.61 0.86 -0.80
N GLY A 102 -8.00 -0.38 -1.11
CA GLY A 102 -7.87 -1.48 -0.17
C GLY A 102 -6.42 -1.92 -0.04
N VAL A 103 -6.01 -2.29 1.16
CA VAL A 103 -4.74 -3.00 1.43
C VAL A 103 -5.08 -4.27 2.16
N SER A 104 -4.63 -5.41 1.66
CA SER A 104 -4.95 -6.68 2.29
C SER A 104 -3.82 -7.69 2.23
N LYS A 105 -3.83 -8.60 3.21
CA LYS A 105 -3.01 -9.82 3.13
C LYS A 105 -3.74 -10.84 2.25
N ASP A 106 -3.02 -11.42 1.29
CA ASP A 106 -3.53 -12.54 0.50
C ASP A 106 -3.46 -13.86 1.29
N CYS A 107 -4.43 -14.06 2.17
CA CYS A 107 -4.50 -15.27 2.99
C CYS A 107 -4.89 -16.55 2.21
N GLY A 108 -5.06 -16.51 0.89
CA GLY A 108 -5.64 -17.62 0.14
C GLY A 108 -7.02 -18.03 0.70
N ALA A 109 -7.38 -19.32 0.57
CA ALA A 109 -8.65 -19.85 1.07
C ALA A 109 -8.66 -20.13 2.60
N ASP A 110 -7.49 -20.23 3.23
CA ASP A 110 -7.33 -20.68 4.61
C ASP A 110 -6.57 -19.63 5.46
N VAL A 111 -7.30 -18.94 6.33
CA VAL A 111 -6.81 -17.84 7.19
C VAL A 111 -5.74 -18.25 8.23
N GLU A 112 -5.51 -19.55 8.44
CA GLU A 112 -4.47 -20.03 9.36
C GLU A 112 -3.05 -19.98 8.76
N ASP A 113 -2.93 -19.76 7.44
CA ASP A 113 -1.66 -19.68 6.68
C ASP A 113 -1.42 -18.29 6.06
N CYS A 114 -1.95 -17.21 6.67
CA CYS A 114 -1.82 -15.81 6.24
C CYS A 114 -0.37 -15.24 6.22
N ALA A 115 0.67 -16.07 6.10
CA ALA A 115 2.09 -15.70 6.16
C ALA A 115 2.58 -14.92 4.91
N VAL A 116 1.72 -14.11 4.28
CA VAL A 116 2.04 -13.36 3.05
C VAL A 116 2.09 -11.85 3.29
N ASP A 117 2.77 -11.19 2.37
CA ASP A 117 2.85 -9.74 2.25
C ASP A 117 1.47 -9.10 2.07
N SER A 118 1.30 -7.93 2.68
CA SER A 118 0.16 -7.06 2.40
C SER A 118 0.32 -6.45 1.00
N ARG A 119 -0.78 -6.31 0.27
CA ARG A 119 -0.81 -5.79 -1.09
C ARG A 119 -1.98 -4.83 -1.30
N ILE A 120 -1.83 -3.92 -2.24
CA ILE A 120 -2.83 -2.92 -2.61
C ILE A 120 -3.78 -3.50 -3.66
N ALA A 121 -5.07 -3.27 -3.44
CA ALA A 121 -6.12 -3.57 -4.38
C ALA A 121 -6.14 -2.52 -5.49
N PRO A 122 -5.66 -2.84 -6.72
CA PRO A 122 -5.48 -1.85 -7.77
C PRO A 122 -6.81 -1.24 -8.23
N GLU A 123 -7.95 -1.91 -8.03
CA GLU A 123 -9.26 -1.39 -8.43
C GLU A 123 -9.64 -0.06 -7.79
N GLY A 124 -9.08 0.30 -6.62
CA GLY A 124 -9.32 1.59 -5.96
C GLY A 124 -8.39 2.72 -6.43
N LEU A 125 -7.30 2.39 -7.14
CA LEU A 125 -6.30 3.34 -7.61
C LEU A 125 -6.71 4.02 -8.91
N PRO A 126 -6.13 5.18 -9.27
CA PRO A 126 -6.47 5.90 -10.52
C PRO A 126 -6.54 4.98 -11.74
N GLY A 127 -7.64 5.05 -12.50
CA GLY A 127 -7.94 4.14 -13.63
C GLY A 127 -8.53 2.78 -13.26
N GLY A 128 -8.69 2.49 -11.98
CA GLY A 128 -9.33 1.29 -11.47
C GLY A 128 -10.87 1.35 -11.52
N ALA A 129 -11.51 0.18 -11.55
CA ALA A 129 -12.97 0.08 -11.67
C ALA A 129 -13.74 0.60 -10.43
N SER A 130 -13.06 0.77 -9.29
CA SER A 130 -13.61 1.14 -7.99
C SER A 130 -13.14 2.52 -7.50
N VAL A 131 -12.44 3.30 -8.33
CA VAL A 131 -12.04 4.69 -8.01
C VAL A 131 -13.25 5.49 -7.54
N GLY A 132 -13.10 6.14 -6.37
CA GLY A 132 -14.14 6.96 -5.76
C GLY A 132 -15.36 6.21 -5.23
N LYS A 133 -15.35 4.87 -5.22
CA LYS A 133 -16.46 4.03 -4.74
C LYS A 133 -16.24 3.41 -3.37
N LEU A 134 -15.01 3.47 -2.84
CA LEU A 134 -14.69 2.97 -1.52
C LEU A 134 -15.23 3.92 -0.44
N SER A 135 -15.75 3.38 0.66
CA SER A 135 -16.53 4.13 1.65
C SER A 135 -15.74 5.18 2.44
N GLY A 136 -14.40 5.20 2.34
CA GLY A 136 -13.53 6.04 3.14
C GLY A 136 -13.72 5.87 4.65
N GLU A 137 -14.39 4.81 5.09
CA GLU A 137 -14.75 4.61 6.49
C GLU A 137 -13.47 4.51 7.35
N GLY A 138 -13.43 5.29 8.42
CA GLY A 138 -12.26 5.39 9.30
C GLY A 138 -11.14 6.30 8.79
N LEU A 139 -11.23 6.83 7.57
CA LEU A 139 -10.33 7.88 7.08
C LEU A 139 -10.80 9.26 7.56
N PRO A 140 -9.87 10.20 7.73
CA PRO A 140 -10.20 11.56 8.14
C PRO A 140 -10.83 12.36 6.99
N SER A 141 -11.63 13.37 7.34
CA SER A 141 -12.45 14.12 6.38
C SER A 141 -11.65 14.95 5.38
N ASP A 142 -10.43 15.35 5.74
CA ASP A 142 -9.47 16.00 4.86
C ASP A 142 -9.01 15.12 3.69
N ILE A 143 -9.22 13.79 3.77
CA ILE A 143 -9.06 12.86 2.65
C ILE A 143 -10.42 12.59 1.99
N THR A 144 -11.45 12.24 2.76
CA THR A 144 -12.72 11.77 2.19
C THR A 144 -13.56 12.85 1.52
N ASP A 145 -13.34 14.12 1.85
CA ASP A 145 -14.04 15.25 1.23
C ASP A 145 -13.39 15.70 -0.09
N LEU A 146 -12.18 15.20 -0.41
CA LEU A 146 -11.49 15.51 -1.66
C LEU A 146 -12.05 14.70 -2.83
N GLU A 147 -12.00 15.29 -4.03
CA GLU A 147 -12.29 14.57 -5.26
C GLU A 147 -11.30 13.40 -5.43
N PRO A 148 -11.77 12.18 -5.75
CA PRO A 148 -10.88 11.06 -6.05
C PRO A 148 -10.02 11.37 -7.28
N LEU A 149 -8.73 11.06 -7.19
CA LEU A 149 -7.84 11.13 -8.34
C LEU A 149 -8.21 10.04 -9.35
N ASP A 150 -8.67 10.45 -10.53
CA ASP A 150 -8.97 9.54 -11.65
C ASP A 150 -7.76 9.40 -12.59
N ALA A 151 -7.87 8.54 -13.62
CA ALA A 151 -6.81 8.24 -14.58
C ALA A 151 -6.36 9.43 -15.46
N THR A 152 -7.12 10.52 -15.44
CA THR A 152 -6.86 11.68 -16.31
C THR A 152 -6.13 12.74 -15.50
N PRO A 153 -4.93 13.18 -15.92
CA PRO A 153 -4.25 14.29 -15.28
C PRO A 153 -5.17 15.53 -15.25
N PRO A 154 -5.26 16.24 -14.12
CA PRO A 154 -5.97 17.51 -14.08
C PRO A 154 -5.32 18.51 -15.05
N ARG A 155 -6.14 19.42 -15.61
CA ARG A 155 -5.72 20.41 -16.61
C ARG A 155 -5.56 21.79 -16.01
#